data_AF-A0A9X3H1Y4-F1
#
_entry.id   AF-A0A9X3H1Y4-F1
#
_cell.length_a   1.000
_cell.length_b   1.000
_cell.length_c   1.000
_cell.angle_alpha   90.00
_cell.angle_beta   90.00
_cell.angle_gamma   90.00
#
_symmetry.space_group_name_H-M   'P 1'
#
loop_
_entity.id
_entity.type
_entity.pdbx_description
1 polymer ?
#
loop_
_entity_poly.entity_id
_entity_poly.type
_entity_poly.pdbx_seq_one_letter_code
_entity_poly.pdbx_strand_id
1 'polypeptide(L)'
;MIREDDDHPYASSQAAALLRGAILRIQADGVSLRTLAKGLNYKQSTVLSHMANGRVPVPLDRVQDIAKALGIPEGSLMLAALKQRFPGFNWAALLPADRSAVDNALHFLTRIERAAGKQAADLNAEQVRIMMEVATTSEPARRWLTAPELAVMEMIRQFRPDVGYNGLGDSDLDLIAHVLSNDAC
;
A
#
# COMPACT_ATOMS: atom_id res chain seq x y z
N MET A 1 18.16 -17.87 -6.67
CA MET A 1 19.63 -17.84 -6.52
C MET A 1 19.96 -16.46 -5.95
N ILE A 2 20.25 -16.37 -4.65
CA ILE A 2 20.67 -15.10 -4.03
C ILE A 2 22.09 -14.84 -4.52
N ARG A 3 22.31 -13.71 -5.19
CA ARG A 3 23.64 -13.28 -5.64
C ARG A 3 24.47 -12.95 -4.40
N GLU A 4 25.65 -13.54 -4.28
CA GLU A 4 26.55 -13.39 -3.12
C GLU A 4 27.13 -11.97 -2.95
N ASP A 5 26.90 -11.07 -3.92
CA ASP A 5 27.37 -9.67 -3.89
C ASP A 5 26.32 -8.65 -3.41
N ASP A 6 25.10 -9.07 -3.05
CA ASP A 6 24.11 -8.13 -2.51
C ASP A 6 24.29 -8.01 -0.99
N ASP A 7 24.80 -6.86 -0.57
CA ASP A 7 25.04 -6.49 0.82
C ASP A 7 23.75 -6.56 1.67
N HIS A 8 22.57 -6.63 1.02
CA HIS A 8 21.25 -6.77 1.63
C HIS A 8 20.33 -7.74 0.86
N PRO A 9 20.58 -9.07 0.90
CA PRO A 9 19.94 -10.04 0.03
C PRO A 9 18.41 -10.17 0.20
N TYR A 10 17.87 -9.67 1.31
CA TYR A 10 16.45 -9.71 1.62
C TYR A 10 15.80 -8.33 1.74
N ALA A 11 16.45 -7.28 1.24
CA ALA A 11 15.95 -5.90 1.36
C ALA A 11 14.53 -5.71 0.82
N SER A 12 14.17 -6.47 -0.23
CA SER A 12 12.86 -6.46 -0.89
C SER A 12 11.85 -7.45 -0.28
N SER A 13 12.23 -8.21 0.74
CA SER A 13 11.34 -9.21 1.35
C SER A 13 10.24 -8.56 2.19
N GLN A 14 9.05 -9.15 2.16
CA GLN A 14 7.91 -8.73 2.98
C GLN A 14 8.26 -8.74 4.48
N ALA A 15 9.09 -9.68 4.92
CA ALA A 15 9.51 -9.79 6.31
C ALA A 15 10.32 -8.57 6.76
N ALA A 16 11.30 -8.15 5.94
CA ALA A 16 12.09 -6.95 6.20
C ALA A 16 11.23 -5.68 6.21
N ALA A 17 10.26 -5.58 5.28
CA ALA A 17 9.33 -4.45 5.22
C ALA A 17 8.44 -4.34 6.48
N LEU A 18 7.84 -5.46 6.92
CA LEU A 18 7.02 -5.51 8.15
C LEU A 18 7.82 -5.08 9.38
N LEU A 19 9.05 -5.60 9.52
CA LEU A 19 9.96 -5.23 10.59
C LEU A 19 10.31 -3.75 10.57
N ARG A 20 10.66 -3.21 9.40
CA ARG A 20 11.03 -1.79 9.24
C ARG A 20 9.87 -0.87 9.63
N GLY A 21 8.67 -1.14 9.12
CA GLY A 21 7.48 -0.35 9.46
C GLY A 21 7.15 -0.38 10.95
N ALA A 22 7.20 -1.57 11.57
CA ALA A 22 6.90 -1.70 12.99
C ALA A 22 7.95 -1.06 13.90
N ILE A 23 9.24 -1.16 13.54
CA ILE A 23 10.33 -0.49 14.27
C ILE A 23 10.17 1.03 14.19
N LEU A 24 9.90 1.58 12.99
CA LEU A 24 9.70 3.03 12.82
C LEU A 24 8.52 3.54 13.67
N ARG A 25 7.41 2.80 13.72
CA ARG A 25 6.26 3.13 14.58
C ARG A 25 6.65 3.21 16.05
N ILE A 26 7.32 2.16 16.56
CA ILE A 26 7.72 2.08 17.97
C ILE A 26 8.77 3.15 18.32
N GLN A 27 9.65 3.51 17.38
CA GLN A 27 10.59 4.61 17.56
C GLN A 27 9.90 5.97 17.60
N ALA A 28 8.82 6.17 16.82
CA ALA A 28 7.99 7.36 16.91
C ALA A 28 7.28 7.47 18.28
N ASP A 29 6.94 6.33 18.89
CA ASP A 29 6.42 6.25 20.27
C ASP A 29 7.52 6.42 21.35
N GLY A 30 8.75 6.76 20.96
CA GLY A 30 9.85 7.07 21.87
C GLY A 30 10.67 5.87 22.35
N VAL A 31 10.36 4.66 21.89
CA VAL A 31 11.10 3.45 22.29
C VAL A 31 12.33 3.26 21.41
N SER A 32 13.51 3.29 22.02
CA SER A 32 14.76 3.08 21.28
C SER A 32 14.92 1.64 20.78
N LEU A 33 15.63 1.47 19.66
CA LEU A 33 15.98 0.16 19.11
C LEU A 33 16.79 -0.70 20.10
N ARG A 34 17.58 -0.04 20.97
CA ARG A 34 18.35 -0.71 22.03
C ARG A 34 17.44 -1.29 23.11
N THR A 35 16.41 -0.55 23.50
CA THR A 35 15.40 -1.00 24.45
C THR A 35 14.65 -2.20 23.89
N LEU A 36 14.23 -2.13 22.63
CA LEU A 36 13.56 -3.22 21.93
C LEU A 36 14.44 -4.48 21.85
N ALA A 37 15.71 -4.32 21.44
CA ALA A 37 16.66 -5.43 21.36
C ALA A 37 16.88 -6.11 22.72
N LYS A 38 17.01 -5.32 23.79
CA LYS A 38 17.13 -5.83 25.15
C LYS A 38 15.89 -6.61 25.58
N GLY A 39 14.69 -6.10 25.26
CA GLY A 39 13.42 -6.79 25.54
C GLY A 39 13.30 -8.13 24.82
N LEU A 40 13.90 -8.25 23.63
CA LEU A 40 13.98 -9.47 22.84
C LEU A 40 15.20 -10.34 23.16
N ASN A 41 15.95 -10.04 24.23
CA ASN A 41 17.16 -10.76 24.62
C ASN A 41 18.22 -10.85 23.51
N TYR A 42 18.34 -9.83 22.66
CA TYR A 42 19.43 -9.69 21.71
C TYR A 42 20.61 -8.97 22.36
N LYS A 43 21.81 -9.53 22.21
CA LYS A 43 23.06 -8.92 22.72
C LYS A 43 23.37 -7.57 22.07
N GLN A 44 22.95 -7.37 20.82
CA GLN A 44 23.22 -6.16 20.04
C GLN A 44 21.95 -5.69 19.31
N SER A 45 21.71 -4.37 19.32
CA SER A 45 20.57 -3.76 18.62
C SER A 45 20.70 -3.76 17.10
N THR A 46 21.93 -3.92 16.60
CA THR A 46 22.23 -4.03 15.17
C THR A 46 21.53 -5.22 14.53
N VAL A 47 21.27 -6.30 15.27
CA VAL A 47 20.56 -7.49 14.75
C VAL A 47 19.17 -7.13 14.22
N LEU A 48 18.41 -6.32 14.97
CA LEU A 48 17.10 -5.84 14.53
C LEU A 48 17.20 -4.95 13.28
N SER A 49 18.20 -4.07 13.25
CA SER A 49 18.47 -3.22 12.08
C SER A 49 18.85 -4.03 10.84
N HIS A 50 19.71 -5.05 11.00
CA HIS A 50 20.10 -5.95 9.92
C HIS A 50 18.92 -6.74 9.38
N MET A 51 17.98 -7.17 10.23
CA MET A 51 16.75 -7.81 9.77
C MET A 51 15.85 -6.83 9.01
N ALA A 52 15.66 -5.61 9.53
CA ALA A 52 14.80 -4.60 8.92
C ALA A 52 15.33 -4.07 7.56
N ASN A 53 16.65 -4.06 7.41
CA ASN A 53 17.33 -3.70 6.16
C ASN A 53 17.51 -4.91 5.24
N GLY A 54 17.18 -6.13 5.69
CA GLY A 54 17.29 -7.34 4.89
C GLY A 54 18.71 -7.86 4.68
N ARG A 55 19.66 -7.48 5.55
CA ARG A 55 21.00 -8.11 5.61
C ARG A 55 20.94 -9.55 6.09
N VAL A 56 20.09 -9.80 7.08
CA VAL A 56 19.92 -11.13 7.68
C VAL A 56 18.43 -11.52 7.64
N PRO A 57 18.11 -12.81 7.46
CA PRO A 57 16.73 -13.25 7.41
C PRO A 57 16.11 -13.25 8.79
N VAL A 58 14.78 -13.21 8.85
CA VAL A 58 14.06 -13.32 10.12
C VAL A 58 14.22 -14.75 10.67
N PRO A 59 14.63 -14.90 11.93
CA PRO A 59 14.74 -16.20 12.60
C PRO A 59 13.36 -16.78 12.89
N LEU A 60 13.05 -17.96 12.33
CA LEU A 60 11.73 -18.60 12.47
C LEU A 60 11.39 -18.94 13.91
N ASP A 61 12.39 -19.35 14.68
CA ASP A 61 12.32 -19.69 16.10
C ASP A 61 12.01 -18.49 17.01
N ARG A 62 12.26 -17.26 16.54
CA ARG A 62 12.02 -16.02 17.30
C ARG A 62 10.88 -15.18 16.74
N VAL A 63 10.16 -15.67 15.72
CA VAL A 63 9.05 -14.92 15.10
C VAL A 63 8.02 -14.51 16.12
N GLN A 64 7.63 -15.42 17.02
CA GLN A 64 6.62 -15.15 18.03
C GLN A 64 7.04 -14.01 18.97
N ASP A 65 8.26 -14.06 19.50
CA ASP A 65 8.81 -13.01 20.37
C ASP A 65 8.84 -11.66 19.66
N ILE A 66 9.36 -11.65 18.42
CA ILE A 66 9.52 -10.45 17.60
C ILE A 66 8.14 -9.85 17.28
N ALA A 67 7.19 -10.68 16.85
CA ALA A 67 5.83 -10.25 16.51
C ALA A 67 5.14 -9.60 17.72
N LYS A 68 5.23 -10.24 18.88
CA LYS A 68 4.66 -9.73 20.13
C LYS A 68 5.30 -8.40 20.54
N ALA A 69 6.63 -8.30 20.50
CA ALA A 69 7.34 -7.08 20.87
C ALA A 69 7.08 -5.90 19.92
N LEU A 70 6.83 -6.20 18.63
CA LEU A 70 6.60 -5.18 17.60
C LEU A 70 5.12 -4.87 17.34
N GLY A 71 4.21 -5.62 17.96
CA GLY A 71 2.78 -5.52 17.70
C GLY A 71 2.43 -5.85 16.24
N ILE A 72 3.12 -6.84 15.66
CA ILE A 72 2.84 -7.38 14.32
C ILE A 72 2.03 -8.67 14.50
N PRO A 73 1.01 -8.95 13.66
CA PRO A 73 0.35 -10.24 13.67
C PRO A 73 1.36 -11.38 13.41
N GLU A 74 1.48 -12.31 14.36
CA GLU A 74 2.45 -13.42 14.30
C GLU A 74 2.32 -14.24 13.01
N GLY A 75 1.08 -14.55 12.61
CA GLY A 75 0.82 -15.32 11.39
C GLY A 75 1.32 -14.63 10.11
N SER A 76 1.31 -13.30 10.06
CA SER A 76 1.83 -12.53 8.93
C SER A 76 3.35 -12.51 8.91
N LEU A 77 3.99 -12.30 10.07
CA LEU A 77 5.44 -12.30 10.17
C LEU A 77 6.03 -13.70 9.91
N MET A 78 5.39 -14.75 10.42
CA MET A 78 5.80 -16.14 10.20
C MET A 78 5.77 -16.49 8.70
N LEU A 79 4.66 -16.18 8.03
CA LEU A 79 4.55 -16.44 6.60
C LEU A 79 5.59 -15.65 5.81
N ALA A 80 5.80 -14.38 6.13
CA ALA A 80 6.80 -13.55 5.47
C ALA A 80 8.23 -14.11 5.66
N ALA A 81 8.56 -14.56 6.88
CA ALA A 81 9.85 -15.18 7.19
C ALA A 81 10.04 -16.53 6.47
N LEU A 82 8.96 -17.30 6.32
CA LEU A 82 8.98 -18.55 5.54
C LEU A 82 9.18 -18.29 4.04
N LYS A 83 8.44 -17.34 3.46
CA LYS A 83 8.62 -16.89 2.06
C LYS A 83 10.04 -16.39 1.81
N GLN A 84 10.64 -15.69 2.78
CA GLN A 84 12.01 -15.19 2.71
C GLN A 84 13.04 -16.32 2.61
N ARG A 85 12.82 -17.45 3.31
CA ARG A 85 13.75 -18.60 3.31
C ARG A 85 13.50 -19.59 2.17
N PHE A 86 12.26 -19.68 1.69
CA PHE A 86 11.86 -20.60 0.63
C PHE A 86 11.17 -19.84 -0.52
N PRO A 87 11.92 -19.01 -1.27
CA PRO A 87 11.35 -18.18 -2.34
C PRO A 87 10.85 -18.99 -3.53
N GLY A 88 11.32 -20.22 -3.73
CA GLY A 88 10.87 -21.12 -4.80
C GLY A 88 9.64 -21.96 -4.46
N PHE A 89 9.11 -21.84 -3.24
CA PHE A 89 7.98 -22.64 -2.80
C PHE A 89 6.64 -21.99 -3.20
N ASN A 90 5.70 -22.79 -3.72
CA ASN A 90 4.38 -22.29 -4.11
C ASN A 90 3.46 -22.15 -2.88
N TRP A 91 3.62 -21.04 -2.15
CA TRP A 91 2.84 -20.74 -0.95
C TRP A 91 1.33 -20.58 -1.19
N ALA A 92 0.92 -20.25 -2.41
CA ALA A 92 -0.50 -20.13 -2.77
C ALA A 92 -1.25 -21.47 -2.72
N ALA A 93 -0.54 -22.59 -2.85
CA ALA A 93 -1.14 -23.92 -2.75
C ALA A 93 -1.37 -24.41 -1.32
N LEU A 94 -0.66 -23.84 -0.32
CA LEU A 94 -0.76 -24.26 1.08
C LEU A 94 -1.69 -23.38 1.92
N LEU A 95 -1.96 -22.15 1.49
CA LEU A 95 -2.71 -21.19 2.31
C LEU A 95 -4.16 -21.09 1.80
N PRO A 96 -5.17 -21.23 2.68
CA PRO A 96 -6.55 -20.96 2.31
C PRO A 96 -6.69 -19.49 1.87
N ALA A 97 -7.57 -19.26 0.87
CA ALA A 97 -7.72 -18.03 0.10
C ALA A 97 -7.87 -16.73 0.92
N ASP A 98 -8.25 -16.84 2.20
CA ASP A 98 -8.48 -15.73 3.12
C ASP A 98 -7.21 -14.91 3.45
N ARG A 99 -6.01 -15.51 3.38
CA ARG A 99 -4.75 -14.76 3.56
C ARG A 99 -4.29 -13.99 2.30
N SER A 100 -4.87 -14.28 1.14
CA SER A 100 -4.61 -13.49 -0.08
C SER A 100 -5.07 -12.04 0.08
N ALA A 101 -6.06 -11.77 0.94
CA ALA A 101 -6.56 -10.42 1.21
C ALA A 101 -5.48 -9.51 1.84
N VAL A 102 -4.63 -10.05 2.73
CA VAL A 102 -3.56 -9.27 3.36
C VAL A 102 -2.43 -8.98 2.37
N ASP A 103 -2.04 -9.97 1.56
CA ASP A 103 -1.04 -9.78 0.51
C ASP A 103 -1.56 -8.82 -0.58
N ASN A 104 -2.85 -8.90 -0.93
CA ASN A 104 -3.51 -7.99 -1.85
C ASN A 104 -3.56 -6.55 -1.30
N ALA A 105 -3.86 -6.38 -0.01
CA ALA A 105 -3.86 -5.07 0.64
C ALA A 105 -2.45 -4.45 0.64
N LEU A 106 -1.41 -5.24 0.92
CA LEU A 106 -0.03 -4.75 0.86
C LEU A 106 0.37 -4.38 -0.57
N HIS A 107 0.06 -5.23 -1.54
CA HIS A 107 0.35 -5.00 -2.95
C HIS A 107 -0.41 -3.77 -3.48
N PHE A 108 -1.63 -3.55 -3.02
CA PHE A 108 -2.42 -2.36 -3.31
C PHE A 108 -1.77 -1.09 -2.74
N LEU A 109 -1.34 -1.11 -1.47
CA LEU A 109 -0.62 0.02 -0.86
C LEU A 109 0.67 0.35 -1.63
N THR A 110 1.48 -0.65 -1.97
CA THR A 110 2.72 -0.42 -2.74
C THR A 110 2.45 0.19 -4.12
N ARG A 111 1.33 -0.19 -4.77
CA ARG A 111 0.93 0.42 -6.05
C ARG A 111 0.52 1.88 -5.89
N ILE A 112 -0.22 2.22 -4.83
CA ILE A 112 -0.60 3.60 -4.53
C ILE A 112 0.63 4.45 -4.26
N GLU A 113 1.54 3.97 -3.41
CA GLU A 113 2.75 4.71 -3.05
C GLU A 113 3.64 5.00 -4.26
N ARG A 114 3.77 4.01 -5.15
CA ARG A 114 4.49 4.18 -6.41
C ARG A 114 3.80 5.18 -7.33
N ALA A 115 2.47 5.15 -7.43
CA ALA A 115 1.71 6.07 -8.27
C ALA A 115 1.71 7.50 -7.73
N ALA A 116 1.65 7.65 -6.40
CA ALA A 116 1.64 8.96 -5.73
C ALA A 116 3.03 9.56 -5.54
N GLY A 117 4.11 8.76 -5.66
CA GLY A 117 5.48 9.20 -5.41
C GLY A 117 5.79 9.52 -3.93
N LYS A 118 4.92 9.09 -3.01
CA LYS A 118 5.01 9.33 -1.57
C LYS A 118 4.36 8.19 -0.78
N GLN A 119 4.65 8.10 0.52
CA GLN A 119 4.08 7.04 1.36
C GLN A 119 2.58 7.24 1.52
N ALA A 120 1.83 6.14 1.70
CA ALA A 120 0.39 6.21 1.92
C ALA A 120 0.04 6.93 3.23
N ALA A 121 0.96 6.92 4.20
CA ALA A 121 0.86 7.68 5.43
C ALA A 121 0.95 9.20 5.24
N ASP A 122 1.54 9.66 4.13
CA ASP A 122 1.73 11.09 3.80
C ASP A 122 0.59 11.64 2.92
N LEU A 123 -0.52 10.92 2.82
CA LEU A 123 -1.73 11.41 2.16
C LEU A 123 -2.37 12.49 3.03
N ASN A 124 -2.77 13.60 2.40
CA ASN A 124 -3.48 14.65 3.11
C ASN A 124 -4.95 14.25 3.35
N ALA A 125 -5.64 14.97 4.23
CA ALA A 125 -7.03 14.67 4.58
C ALA A 125 -7.98 14.66 3.37
N GLU A 126 -7.72 15.52 2.38
CA GLU A 126 -8.50 15.58 1.14
C GLU A 126 -8.34 14.32 0.29
N GLN A 127 -7.11 13.86 0.10
CA GLN A 127 -6.78 12.64 -0.64
C GLN A 127 -7.39 11.40 0.02
N VAL A 128 -7.29 11.30 1.34
CA VAL A 128 -7.91 10.20 2.10
C VAL A 128 -9.43 10.21 1.91
N ARG A 129 -10.07 11.37 2.03
CA ARG A 129 -11.51 11.52 1.81
C ARG A 129 -11.92 11.07 0.41
N ILE A 130 -11.21 11.51 -0.62
CA ILE A 130 -11.47 11.15 -2.03
C ILE A 130 -11.35 9.63 -2.22
N MET A 131 -10.29 9.01 -1.70
CA MET A 131 -10.09 7.56 -1.83
C MET A 131 -11.21 6.76 -1.14
N MET A 132 -11.69 7.22 0.01
CA MET A 132 -12.83 6.61 0.70
C MET A 132 -14.14 6.74 -0.09
N GLU A 133 -14.37 7.89 -0.72
CA GLU A 133 -15.53 8.12 -1.58
C GLU A 133 -15.50 7.22 -2.83
N VAL A 134 -14.33 7.10 -3.47
CA VAL A 134 -14.14 6.18 -4.60
C VAL A 134 -14.41 4.74 -4.18
N ALA A 135 -13.87 4.31 -3.03
CA ALA A 135 -14.01 2.93 -2.54
C ALA A 135 -15.44 2.55 -2.13
N THR A 136 -16.27 3.54 -1.75
CA THR A 136 -17.66 3.34 -1.34
C THR A 136 -18.66 3.49 -2.49
N THR A 137 -18.21 4.01 -3.64
CA THR A 137 -19.05 4.13 -4.84
C THR A 137 -19.11 2.78 -5.58
N SER A 138 -20.31 2.32 -5.92
CA SER A 138 -20.51 1.06 -6.65
C SER A 138 -19.97 1.10 -8.09
N GLU A 139 -20.01 2.27 -8.73
CA GLU A 139 -19.56 2.50 -10.11
C GLU A 139 -18.67 3.76 -10.20
N PRO A 140 -17.44 3.73 -9.66
CA PRO A 140 -16.60 4.92 -9.57
C PRO A 140 -16.27 5.51 -10.95
N ALA A 141 -16.14 4.67 -11.98
CA ALA A 141 -15.89 5.10 -13.36
C ALA A 141 -17.01 5.97 -13.97
N ARG A 142 -18.23 5.97 -13.41
CA ARG A 142 -19.31 6.85 -13.87
C ARG A 142 -19.29 8.24 -13.25
N ARG A 143 -18.65 8.38 -12.07
CA ARG A 143 -18.60 9.61 -11.29
C ARG A 143 -17.24 10.31 -11.43
N TRP A 144 -16.18 9.55 -11.60
CA TRP A 144 -14.80 10.03 -11.60
C TRP A 144 -14.23 10.01 -13.01
N LEU A 145 -13.58 11.11 -13.38
CA LEU A 145 -12.96 11.28 -14.69
C LEU A 145 -11.64 10.52 -14.77
N THR A 146 -11.45 9.80 -15.87
CA THR A 146 -10.15 9.27 -16.28
C THR A 146 -9.22 10.40 -16.75
N ALA A 147 -7.91 10.11 -16.84
CA ALA A 147 -6.94 11.13 -17.28
C ALA A 147 -7.25 11.73 -18.67
N PRO A 148 -7.71 10.97 -19.68
CA PRO A 148 -8.16 11.55 -20.94
C PRO A 148 -9.41 12.43 -20.81
N GLU A 149 -10.40 12.01 -20.01
CA GLU A 149 -11.63 12.78 -19.79
C GLU A 149 -11.37 14.07 -19.01
N LEU A 150 -10.36 14.07 -18.13
CA LEU A 150 -9.96 15.24 -17.38
C LEU A 150 -9.53 16.38 -18.31
N ALA A 151 -8.75 16.10 -19.36
CA ALA A 151 -8.32 17.11 -20.32
C ALA A 151 -9.51 17.78 -21.03
N VAL A 152 -10.51 16.98 -21.41
CA VAL A 152 -11.75 17.48 -22.03
C VAL A 152 -12.55 18.32 -21.04
N MET A 153 -12.69 17.85 -19.80
CA MET A 153 -13.44 18.57 -18.76
C MET A 153 -12.72 19.84 -18.28
N GLU A 154 -11.40 19.87 -18.26
CA GLU A 154 -10.62 21.09 -18.00
C GLU A 154 -10.83 22.11 -19.11
N MET A 155 -10.86 21.70 -20.38
CA MET A 155 -11.24 22.58 -21.48
C MET A 155 -12.66 23.13 -21.29
N ILE A 156 -13.63 22.28 -20.98
CA ILE A 156 -15.02 22.71 -20.73
C ILE A 156 -15.08 23.72 -19.59
N ARG A 157 -14.37 23.49 -18.47
CA ARG A 157 -14.31 24.42 -17.33
C ARG A 157 -13.64 25.75 -17.67
N GLN A 158 -12.67 25.77 -18.59
CA GLN A 158 -12.08 27.02 -19.07
C GLN A 158 -13.07 27.84 -19.90
N PHE A 159 -13.85 27.20 -20.77
CA PHE A 159 -14.83 27.89 -21.62
C PHE A 159 -16.16 28.20 -20.92
N ARG A 160 -16.53 27.42 -19.90
CA ARG A 160 -17.76 27.53 -19.12
C ARG A 160 -17.46 27.35 -17.63
N PRO A 161 -16.87 28.38 -16.98
CA PRO A 161 -16.44 28.28 -15.58
C PRO A 161 -17.58 28.00 -14.59
N ASP A 162 -18.80 28.41 -14.93
CA ASP A 162 -20.00 28.20 -14.10
C ASP A 162 -20.40 26.71 -13.98
N VAL A 163 -19.96 25.86 -14.93
CA VAL A 163 -20.24 24.41 -14.91
C VAL A 163 -19.56 23.71 -13.73
N GLY A 164 -18.44 24.25 -13.26
CA GLY A 164 -17.73 23.70 -12.09
C GLY A 164 -18.50 23.84 -10.77
N TYR A 165 -19.40 24.82 -10.68
CA TYR A 165 -20.13 25.14 -9.44
C TYR A 165 -21.64 24.84 -9.53
N ASN A 166 -22.26 25.13 -10.67
CA ASN A 166 -23.71 25.04 -10.84
C ASN A 166 -24.15 23.83 -11.69
N GLY A 167 -23.19 23.06 -12.24
CA GLY A 167 -23.48 22.02 -13.21
C GLY A 167 -23.83 22.59 -14.60
N LEU A 168 -24.27 21.73 -15.51
CA LEU A 168 -24.75 22.13 -16.83
C LEU A 168 -26.16 22.70 -16.73
N GLY A 169 -26.44 23.79 -17.45
CA GLY A 169 -27.80 24.33 -17.54
C GLY A 169 -28.71 23.45 -18.40
N ASP A 170 -30.03 23.57 -18.21
CA ASP A 170 -31.04 22.73 -18.88
C ASP A 170 -30.90 22.76 -20.41
N SER A 171 -30.60 23.93 -20.99
CA SER A 171 -30.37 24.06 -22.44
C SER A 171 -29.15 23.30 -22.95
N ASP A 172 -28.09 23.16 -22.14
CA ASP A 172 -26.88 22.41 -22.53
C ASP A 172 -27.15 20.90 -22.41
N LEU A 173 -27.92 20.47 -21.39
CA LEU A 173 -28.34 19.08 -21.21
C LEU A 173 -29.22 18.59 -22.36
N ASP A 174 -30.17 19.41 -22.82
CA ASP A 174 -31.03 19.09 -23.96
C ASP A 174 -30.24 18.92 -25.27
N LEU A 175 -29.24 19.78 -25.50
CA LEU A 175 -28.34 19.69 -26.65
C LEU A 175 -27.51 18.40 -26.62
N ILE A 176 -26.94 18.05 -25.46
CA ILE A 176 -26.16 16.82 -25.30
C ILE A 176 -27.05 15.58 -25.50
N ALA A 177 -28.25 15.58 -24.93
CA ALA A 177 -29.21 14.49 -25.12
C ALA A 177 -29.58 14.31 -26.59
N HIS A 178 -29.77 15.41 -27.33
CA HIS A 178 -30.08 15.36 -28.75
C HIS A 178 -28.93 14.77 -29.58
N VAL A 179 -27.68 15.17 -29.30
CA VAL A 179 -26.49 14.63 -29.99
C VAL A 179 -26.30 13.14 -29.69
N LEU A 180 -26.37 12.74 -28.42
CA LEU A 180 -26.23 11.34 -28.01
C LEU A 180 -27.34 10.44 -28.57
N SER A 181 -28.53 10.99 -28.82
CA SER A 181 -29.63 10.27 -29.46
C SER A 181 -29.46 10.11 -30.99
N ASN A 182 -28.73 11.02 -31.65
CA ASN A 182 -28.48 10.96 -33.09
C ASN A 182 -27.29 10.06 -33.47
N ASP A 183 -26.33 9.86 -32.57
CA ASP A 183 -25.17 8.98 -32.81
C ASP A 183 -25.46 7.47 -32.57
N ALA A 184 -26.70 7.13 -32.19
CA ALA A 184 -27.14 5.75 -31.96
C ALA A 184 -27.75 5.04 -33.19
N CYS A 185 -27.59 5.61 -34.39
CA CYS A 185 -28.12 5.10 -35.67
C CYS A 185 -27.00 4.60 -36.60
#